data_AF-A0A7X7UWT4-F1
#
_entry.id   AF-A0A7X7UWT4-F1
#
_cell.length_a   1.000
_cell.length_b   1.000
_cell.length_c   1.000
_cell.angle_alpha   90.00
_cell.angle_beta   90.00
_cell.angle_gamma   90.00
#
_symmetry.space_group_name_H-M   'P 1'
#
loop_
_entity.id
_entity.type
_entity.pdbx_description
1 polymer ?
#
loop_
_entity_poly.entity_id
_entity_poly.type
_entity_poly.pdbx_seq_one_letter_code
_entity_poly.pdbx_strand_id
1 'polypeptide(L)'
;MRRLIELSLIVSLFCPFYIAVWIFPFILGFLIRQDMKLFKFITRSSFFILVFLLIGLQPLIAGKKDFFLLNLGFSLEVFYSGLFMVIRAIVIIPSITWLSKTMEKAKLKKLSSLLGIKNFDEILTHSQNMSPVIKESCIKYFKETGKRKYYDPVEFFARFIALLIKSTDIYTYKVNKKEIL
;
A
#
# COMPACT_ATOMS: atom_id res chain seq x y z
N MET A 1 3.64 -9.00 -23.03
CA MET A 1 3.12 -7.89 -22.21
C MET A 1 3.52 -8.00 -20.73
N ARG A 2 3.19 -9.09 -20.03
CA ARG A 2 3.57 -9.28 -18.61
C ARG A 2 5.06 -9.08 -18.30
N ARG A 3 5.97 -9.66 -19.11
CA ARG A 3 7.42 -9.48 -18.97
C ARG A 3 7.87 -8.02 -19.06
N LEU A 4 7.17 -7.19 -19.86
CA LEU A 4 7.48 -5.75 -19.95
C LEU A 4 7.10 -5.00 -18.68
N ILE A 5 6.04 -5.44 -17.99
CA ILE A 5 5.59 -4.84 -16.73
C ILE A 5 6.47 -5.32 -15.55
N GLU A 6 6.92 -6.58 -15.59
CA GLU A 6 7.93 -7.08 -14.66
C GLU A 6 9.24 -6.30 -14.83
N LEU A 7 9.67 -6.08 -16.08
CA LEU A 7 10.86 -5.28 -16.39
C LEU A 7 10.68 -3.81 -16.02
N SER A 8 9.50 -3.21 -16.23
CA SER A 8 9.23 -1.84 -15.80
C SER A 8 9.31 -1.70 -14.29
N LEU A 9 8.87 -2.70 -13.53
CA LEU A 9 8.98 -2.70 -12.07
C LEU A 9 10.44 -2.78 -11.60
N ILE A 10 11.24 -3.65 -12.20
CA ILE A 10 12.69 -3.76 -11.91
C ILE A 10 13.40 -2.44 -12.25
N VAL A 11 13.15 -1.90 -13.45
CA VAL A 11 13.71 -0.61 -13.87
C VAL A 11 13.29 0.48 -12.88
N SER A 12 12.02 0.57 -12.51
CA SER A 12 11.58 1.61 -11.58
C SER A 12 12.22 1.51 -10.19
N LEU A 13 12.54 0.31 -9.71
CA LEU A 13 13.21 0.11 -8.41
C LEU A 13 14.66 0.62 -8.40
N PHE A 14 15.43 0.34 -9.45
CA PHE A 14 16.87 0.58 -9.48
C PHE A 14 17.30 1.80 -10.31
N CYS A 15 16.40 2.34 -11.13
CA CYS A 15 16.71 3.46 -12.03
C CYS A 15 17.06 4.71 -11.21
N PRO A 16 18.19 5.40 -11.50
CA PRO A 16 18.57 6.65 -10.83
C PRO A 16 17.74 7.84 -11.35
N PHE A 17 17.68 8.92 -10.56
CA PHE A 17 16.80 10.07 -10.81
C PHE A 17 16.91 10.64 -12.24
N TYR A 18 18.14 10.87 -12.71
CA TYR A 18 18.39 11.49 -14.01
C TYR A 18 17.84 10.67 -15.19
N ILE A 19 17.84 9.34 -15.09
CA ILE A 19 17.26 8.45 -16.11
C ILE A 19 15.75 8.32 -15.91
N ALA A 20 15.31 8.26 -14.65
CA ALA A 20 13.91 8.05 -14.30
C ALA A 20 12.99 9.14 -14.84
N VAL A 21 13.42 10.40 -14.82
CA VAL A 21 12.64 11.53 -15.35
C VAL A 21 12.28 11.33 -16.83
N TRP A 22 13.19 10.73 -17.62
CA TRP A 22 12.95 10.46 -19.04
C TRP A 22 12.16 9.17 -19.27
N ILE A 23 12.47 8.11 -18.54
CA ILE A 23 11.89 6.78 -18.80
C ILE A 23 10.50 6.63 -18.18
N PHE A 24 10.26 7.18 -17.00
CA PHE A 24 9.02 6.92 -16.25
C PHE A 24 7.76 7.46 -16.93
N PRO A 25 7.76 8.62 -17.61
CA PRO A 25 6.61 9.05 -18.41
C PRO A 25 6.21 8.03 -19.48
N PHE A 26 7.17 7.40 -20.17
CA PHE A 26 6.88 6.36 -21.16
C PHE A 26 6.33 5.09 -20.50
N ILE A 27 6.91 4.68 -19.36
CA ILE A 27 6.38 3.54 -18.60
C ILE A 27 4.96 3.82 -18.12
N LEU A 28 4.68 5.03 -17.60
CA LEU A 28 3.35 5.44 -17.18
C LEU A 28 2.37 5.40 -18.35
N GLY A 29 2.74 5.99 -19.49
CA GLY A 29 1.91 5.96 -20.70
C GLY A 29 1.58 4.53 -21.14
N PHE A 30 2.57 3.63 -21.06
CA PHE A 30 2.37 2.21 -21.34
C PHE A 30 1.40 1.56 -20.33
N LEU A 31 1.56 1.81 -19.02
CA LEU A 31 0.70 1.25 -17.97
C LEU A 31 -0.74 1.79 -18.05
N ILE A 32 -0.89 3.08 -18.34
CA ILE A 32 -2.17 3.78 -18.57
C ILE A 32 -2.93 3.09 -19.71
N ARG A 33 -2.26 2.78 -20.82
CA ARG A 33 -2.86 2.07 -21.96
C ARG A 33 -3.38 0.68 -21.56
N GLN A 34 -2.77 0.01 -20.59
CA GLN A 34 -3.16 -1.34 -20.18
C GLN A 34 -4.33 -1.36 -19.19
N ASP A 35 -4.37 -0.45 -18.23
CA ASP A 35 -5.47 -0.35 -17.26
C ASP A 35 -5.69 1.08 -16.77
N MET A 36 -6.61 1.78 -17.44
CA MET A 36 -7.00 3.15 -17.13
C MET A 36 -7.55 3.33 -15.70
N LYS A 37 -8.07 2.27 -15.07
CA LYS A 37 -8.59 2.35 -13.71
C LYS A 37 -7.47 2.54 -12.69
N LEU A 38 -6.24 2.13 -13.00
CA LEU A 38 -5.07 2.35 -12.14
C LEU A 38 -4.71 3.83 -12.02
N PHE A 39 -4.91 4.59 -13.09
CA PHE A 39 -4.63 6.02 -13.11
C PHE A 39 -5.62 6.84 -12.27
N LYS A 40 -6.87 6.36 -12.12
CA LYS A 40 -7.87 6.99 -11.25
C LYS A 40 -7.46 7.05 -9.78
N PHE A 41 -6.47 6.27 -9.34
CA PHE A 41 -5.93 6.39 -7.98
C PHE A 41 -5.00 7.60 -7.85
N ILE A 42 -4.10 7.79 -8.83
CA ILE A 42 -3.10 8.87 -8.85
C ILE A 42 -3.77 10.25 -8.96
N THR A 43 -4.92 10.34 -9.61
CA THR A 43 -5.65 11.59 -9.78
C THR A 43 -6.60 11.95 -8.63
N ARG A 44 -6.70 11.13 -7.56
CA ARG A 44 -7.54 11.46 -6.40
C ARG A 44 -6.91 12.56 -5.56
N SER A 45 -7.72 13.49 -5.07
CA SER A 45 -7.27 14.56 -4.16
C SER A 45 -6.56 14.03 -2.92
N SER A 46 -6.99 12.88 -2.40
CA SER A 46 -6.32 12.21 -1.25
C SER A 46 -4.87 11.82 -1.54
N PHE A 47 -4.54 11.46 -2.78
CA PHE A 47 -3.17 11.15 -3.19
C PHE A 47 -2.31 12.42 -3.14
N PHE A 48 -2.80 13.54 -3.68
CA PHE A 48 -2.09 14.82 -3.62
C PHE A 48 -1.86 15.33 -2.19
N ILE A 49 -2.84 15.15 -1.30
CA ILE A 49 -2.68 15.49 0.13
C ILE A 49 -1.56 14.65 0.74
N LEU A 50 -1.53 13.34 0.47
CA LEU A 50 -0.49 12.45 0.99
C LEU A 50 0.90 12.80 0.42
N VAL A 51 0.98 13.10 -0.88
CA VAL A 51 2.22 13.55 -1.53
C VAL A 51 2.70 14.87 -0.92
N PHE A 52 1.80 15.82 -0.71
CA PHE A 52 2.12 17.10 -0.08
C PHE A 52 2.63 16.91 1.35
N LEU A 53 1.99 16.06 2.14
CA LEU A 53 2.46 15.75 3.49
C LEU A 53 3.85 15.11 3.46
N LEU A 54 4.10 14.15 2.58
CA LEU A 54 5.39 13.47 2.49
C LEU A 54 6.51 14.41 2.00
N ILE A 55 6.30 15.08 0.87
CA ILE A 55 7.33 15.95 0.26
C ILE A 55 7.48 17.25 1.06
N GLY A 56 6.42 17.77 1.67
CA GLY A 56 6.42 19.03 2.39
C GLY A 56 6.94 18.92 3.82
N LEU A 57 6.53 17.87 4.58
CA LEU A 57 6.93 17.74 5.98
C LEU A 57 8.30 17.09 6.16
N GLN A 58 8.67 16.15 5.30
CA GLN A 58 9.92 15.40 5.47
C GLN A 58 11.18 16.30 5.44
N PRO A 59 11.30 17.29 4.52
CA PRO A 59 12.43 18.23 4.50
C PRO A 59 12.53 19.15 5.70
N LEU A 60 11.40 19.40 6.38
CA LEU A 60 11.34 20.23 7.58
C LEU A 60 11.91 19.50 8.80
N ILE A 61 11.78 18.17 8.85
CA ILE A 61 12.21 17.35 9.99
C ILE A 61 13.62 16.77 9.77
N ALA A 62 13.91 16.29 8.56
CA ALA A 62 15.14 15.54 8.27
C ALA A 62 16.12 16.33 7.38
N GLY A 63 17.39 15.87 7.36
CA GLY A 63 18.44 16.37 6.46
C GLY A 63 19.17 17.62 6.94
N LYS A 64 20.26 17.95 6.23
CA LYS A 64 21.00 19.20 6.42
C LYS A 64 20.14 20.37 5.94
N LYS A 65 20.03 21.42 6.76
CA LYS A 65 19.18 22.58 6.47
C LYS A 65 19.92 23.53 5.54
N ASP A 66 19.41 23.66 4.32
CA ASP A 66 19.99 24.51 3.28
C ASP A 66 19.55 25.96 3.43
N PHE A 67 18.32 26.18 3.90
CA PHE A 67 17.79 27.50 4.21
C PHE A 67 16.76 27.46 5.33
N PHE A 68 16.57 28.61 5.98
CA PHE A 68 15.58 28.79 7.04
C PHE A 68 14.46 29.71 6.55
N LEU A 69 13.23 29.22 6.59
CA LEU A 69 12.03 30.02 6.33
C LEU A 69 11.22 30.05 7.63
N LEU A 70 10.97 31.24 8.19
CA LEU A 70 10.23 31.40 9.46
C LEU A 70 10.80 30.54 10.62
N ASN A 71 12.14 30.50 10.76
CA ASN A 71 12.88 29.64 11.70
C ASN A 71 12.71 28.13 11.52
N LEU A 72 12.01 27.69 10.46
CA LEU A 72 11.96 26.29 10.06
C LEU A 72 13.03 26.03 9.02
N GLY A 73 13.98 25.16 9.35
CA GLY A 73 15.02 24.72 8.43
C GLY A 73 14.44 23.77 7.39
N PHE A 74 14.73 24.01 6.11
CA PHE A 74 14.32 23.18 4.99
C PHE A 74 15.55 22.54 4.33
N SER A 75 15.43 21.26 3.96
CA SER A 75 16.48 20.50 3.26
C SER A 75 16.08 20.22 1.81
N LEU A 76 16.79 20.82 0.85
CA LEU A 76 16.59 20.59 -0.58
C LEU A 76 16.92 19.15 -0.96
N GLU A 77 17.96 18.58 -0.38
CA GLU A 77 18.35 17.19 -0.62
C GLU A 77 17.21 16.23 -0.28
N VAL A 78 16.61 16.38 0.90
CA VAL A 78 15.48 15.56 1.34
C VAL A 78 14.23 15.81 0.51
N PHE A 79 14.01 17.06 0.08
CA PHE A 79 12.90 17.40 -0.82
C PHE A 79 13.03 16.69 -2.17
N TYR A 80 14.20 16.76 -2.82
CA TYR A 80 14.44 16.09 -4.11
C TYR A 80 14.38 14.56 -3.99
N SER A 81 14.90 14.00 -2.90
CA SER A 81 14.78 12.58 -2.58
C SER A 81 13.32 12.16 -2.41
N GLY A 82 12.52 12.92 -1.64
CA GLY A 82 11.09 12.67 -1.45
C GLY A 82 10.30 12.78 -2.74
N LEU A 83 10.55 13.82 -3.54
CA LEU A 83 9.95 13.99 -4.87
C LEU A 83 10.27 12.80 -5.78
N PHE A 84 11.53 12.35 -5.79
CA PHE A 84 11.93 11.19 -6.58
C PHE A 84 11.23 9.91 -6.12
N MET A 85 11.12 9.68 -4.81
CA MET A 85 10.39 8.54 -4.27
C MET A 85 8.92 8.54 -4.69
N VAL A 86 8.27 9.71 -4.70
CA VAL A 86 6.89 9.85 -5.18
C VAL A 86 6.80 9.51 -6.66
N ILE A 87 7.67 10.05 -7.50
CA ILE A 87 7.72 9.75 -8.95
C ILE A 87 7.90 8.23 -9.17
N ARG A 88 8.78 7.59 -8.40
CA ARG A 88 8.99 6.14 -8.43
C ARG A 88 7.75 5.35 -7.98
N ALA A 89 7.09 5.79 -6.91
CA ALA A 89 5.88 5.15 -6.40
C ALA A 89 4.72 5.19 -7.42
N ILE A 90 4.58 6.29 -8.16
CA ILE A 90 3.56 6.46 -9.21
C ILE A 90 3.70 5.39 -10.32
N VAL A 91 4.91 4.88 -10.57
CA VAL A 91 5.13 3.79 -11.55
C VAL A 91 5.01 2.41 -10.91
N ILE A 92 5.60 2.23 -9.73
CA ILE A 92 5.64 0.93 -9.04
C ILE A 92 4.23 0.48 -8.64
N ILE A 93 3.41 1.36 -8.05
CA ILE A 93 2.09 0.99 -7.53
C ILE A 93 1.18 0.43 -8.65
N PRO A 94 1.01 1.11 -9.80
CA PRO A 94 0.26 0.54 -10.92
C PRO A 94 0.86 -0.76 -11.46
N SER A 95 2.19 -0.86 -11.56
CA SER A 95 2.88 -2.07 -12.04
C SER A 95 2.57 -3.27 -11.16
N ILE A 96 2.71 -3.13 -9.83
CA ILE A 96 2.36 -4.17 -8.85
C ILE A 96 0.87 -4.49 -8.94
N THR A 97 0.01 -3.47 -8.99
CA THR A 97 -1.44 -3.69 -9.00
C THR A 97 -1.87 -4.49 -10.24
N TRP A 98 -1.30 -4.18 -11.40
CA TRP A 98 -1.57 -4.93 -12.63
C TRP A 98 -1.03 -6.36 -12.55
N LEU A 99 0.19 -6.54 -12.04
CA LEU A 99 0.79 -7.88 -11.86
C LEU A 99 -0.04 -8.72 -10.91
N SER A 100 -0.47 -8.17 -9.77
CA SER A 100 -1.31 -8.86 -8.79
C SER A 100 -2.66 -9.30 -9.38
N LYS A 101 -3.28 -8.51 -10.27
CA LYS A 101 -4.53 -8.89 -10.96
C LYS A 101 -4.33 -10.02 -11.97
N THR A 102 -3.17 -10.09 -12.60
CA THR A 102 -2.88 -11.04 -13.71
C THR A 102 -2.04 -12.24 -13.28
N MET A 103 -1.65 -12.29 -12.00
CA MET A 103 -0.84 -13.38 -11.48
C MET A 103 -1.69 -14.60 -11.15
N GLU A 104 -1.40 -15.71 -11.83
CA GLU A 104 -1.97 -17.01 -11.51
C GLU A 104 -1.62 -17.44 -10.08
N LYS A 105 -2.59 -18.02 -9.37
CA LYS A 105 -2.41 -18.60 -8.03
C LYS A 105 -1.25 -19.60 -7.98
N ALA A 106 -1.04 -20.39 -9.04
CA ALA A 106 0.05 -21.35 -9.14
C ALA A 106 1.45 -20.69 -9.07
N LYS A 107 1.63 -19.49 -9.65
CA LYS A 107 2.88 -18.75 -9.57
C LYS A 107 3.10 -18.13 -8.18
N LEU A 108 2.03 -17.64 -7.55
CA LEU A 108 2.08 -17.20 -6.16
C LEU A 108 2.53 -18.34 -5.22
N LYS A 109 1.95 -19.54 -5.41
CA LYS A 109 2.34 -20.74 -4.67
C LYS A 109 3.81 -21.12 -4.88
N LYS A 110 4.31 -21.03 -6.11
CA LYS A 110 5.73 -21.30 -6.41
C LYS A 110 6.67 -20.27 -5.77
N LEU A 111 6.29 -18.99 -5.77
CA LEU A 111 7.07 -17.93 -5.12
C LEU A 111 7.07 -18.09 -3.60
N SER A 112 5.94 -18.41 -2.99
CA SER A 112 5.84 -18.64 -1.56
C SER A 112 6.60 -19.89 -1.12
N SER A 113 6.58 -20.97 -1.92
CA SER A 113 7.40 -22.16 -1.64
C SER A 113 8.89 -21.87 -1.72
N LEU A 114 9.33 -21.01 -2.64
CA LEU A 114 10.74 -20.56 -2.74
C LEU A 114 11.16 -19.72 -1.52
N LEU A 115 10.23 -19.00 -0.91
CA LEU A 115 10.43 -18.23 0.32
C LEU A 115 10.31 -19.10 1.60
N GLY A 116 10.15 -20.42 1.46
CA GLY A 116 10.04 -21.36 2.58
C GLY A 116 8.68 -21.40 3.25
N ILE A 117 7.65 -20.76 2.67
CA ILE A 117 6.29 -20.78 3.22
C ILE A 117 5.65 -22.12 2.88
N LYS A 118 5.50 -22.97 3.90
CA LYS A 118 4.73 -24.22 3.83
C LYS A 118 3.23 -23.89 3.95
N ASN A 119 2.38 -24.72 3.35
CA ASN A 119 0.91 -24.61 3.41
C ASN A 119 0.31 -23.29 2.88
N PHE A 120 0.92 -22.69 1.85
CA PHE A 120 0.44 -21.44 1.26
C PHE A 120 -1.05 -21.46 0.87
N ASP A 121 -1.55 -22.57 0.32
CA ASP A 121 -2.95 -22.67 -0.11
C ASP A 121 -3.92 -22.62 1.07
N GLU A 122 -3.58 -23.27 2.18
CA GLU A 122 -4.36 -23.25 3.41
C GLU A 122 -4.36 -21.85 4.04
N ILE A 123 -3.20 -21.21 4.14
CA ILE A 123 -3.06 -19.83 4.64
C ILE A 123 -3.85 -18.85 3.77
N LEU A 124 -3.74 -18.98 2.44
CA LEU A 124 -4.45 -18.11 1.51
C LEU A 124 -5.96 -18.29 1.64
N THR A 125 -6.44 -19.53 1.78
CA THR A 125 -7.86 -19.84 1.93
C THR A 125 -8.40 -19.29 3.25
N HIS A 126 -7.73 -19.54 4.37
CA HIS A 126 -8.11 -18.96 5.66
C HIS A 126 -8.11 -17.43 5.63
N SER A 127 -7.10 -16.82 5.02
CA SER A 127 -7.02 -15.36 4.88
C SER A 127 -8.19 -14.80 4.05
N GLN A 128 -8.54 -15.45 2.94
CA GLN A 128 -9.67 -15.05 2.10
C GLN A 128 -11.00 -15.20 2.82
N ASN A 129 -11.19 -16.26 3.62
CA ASN A 129 -12.41 -16.51 4.39
C ASN A 129 -12.52 -15.63 5.64
N MET A 130 -11.40 -15.25 6.25
CA MET A 130 -11.35 -14.38 7.45
C MET A 130 -11.51 -12.89 7.10
N SER A 131 -11.03 -12.46 5.93
CA SER A 131 -11.12 -11.07 5.46
C SER A 131 -12.53 -10.46 5.51
N PRO A 132 -13.60 -11.10 4.99
CA PRO A 132 -14.96 -10.56 5.07
C PRO A 132 -15.47 -10.47 6.52
N VAL A 133 -15.13 -11.44 7.38
CA VAL A 133 -15.53 -11.46 8.80
C VAL A 133 -14.93 -10.28 9.56
N ILE A 134 -13.64 -9.98 9.33
CA ILE A 134 -12.98 -8.80 9.90
C ILE A 134 -13.64 -7.53 9.35
N LYS A 135 -13.87 -7.45 8.04
CA LYS A 135 -14.47 -6.28 7.41
C LYS A 135 -15.84 -5.95 8.00
N GLU A 136 -16.71 -6.94 8.16
CA GLU A 136 -18.04 -6.76 8.77
C GLU A 136 -17.95 -6.34 10.23
N SER A 137 -17.06 -6.96 11.00
CA SER A 137 -16.83 -6.61 12.40
C SER A 137 -16.35 -5.16 12.56
N CYS A 138 -15.41 -4.73 11.71
CA CYS A 138 -14.97 -3.34 11.62
C CYS A 138 -16.12 -2.39 11.28
N ILE A 139 -16.89 -2.68 10.23
CA ILE A 139 -18.02 -1.82 9.83
C ILE A 139 -19.03 -1.69 10.98
N LYS A 140 -19.36 -2.80 11.66
CA LYS A 140 -20.26 -2.80 12.80
C LYS A 140 -19.72 -1.95 13.95
N TYR A 141 -18.45 -2.13 14.31
CA TYR A 141 -17.77 -1.35 15.33
C TYR A 141 -17.78 0.16 15.02
N PHE A 142 -17.41 0.56 13.80
CA PHE A 142 -17.39 1.97 13.40
C PHE A 142 -18.80 2.60 13.35
N LYS A 143 -19.84 1.82 13.03
CA LYS A 143 -21.24 2.26 13.10
C LYS A 143 -21.72 2.45 14.55
N GLU A 144 -21.38 1.53 15.44
CA GLU A 144 -21.82 1.53 16.84
C GLU A 144 -21.05 2.54 17.72
N THR A 145 -19.78 2.79 17.43
CA THR A 145 -18.92 3.64 18.28
C THR A 145 -19.18 5.14 18.10
N GLY A 146 -19.85 5.55 17.01
CA GLY A 146 -20.14 6.94 16.69
C GLY A 146 -18.90 7.81 16.44
N LYS A 147 -19.07 9.01 15.87
CA LYS A 147 -17.97 9.94 15.50
C LYS A 147 -17.17 10.52 16.68
N ARG A 148 -17.58 10.27 17.93
CA ARG A 148 -17.14 11.07 19.10
C ARG A 148 -15.96 10.50 19.90
N LYS A 149 -15.49 9.28 19.63
CA LYS A 149 -14.43 8.62 20.44
C LYS A 149 -13.09 8.40 19.74
N TYR A 150 -12.80 9.14 18.67
CA TYR A 150 -11.55 8.99 17.90
C TYR A 150 -10.41 9.93 18.34
N TYR A 151 -10.58 10.66 19.45
CA TYR A 151 -9.63 11.71 19.85
C TYR A 151 -8.45 11.18 20.67
N ASP A 152 -8.55 9.99 21.25
CA ASP A 152 -7.41 9.32 21.89
C ASP A 152 -6.84 8.24 20.96
N PRO A 153 -5.65 8.46 20.37
CA PRO A 153 -5.04 7.50 19.46
C PRO A 153 -4.66 6.18 20.16
N VAL A 154 -4.26 6.21 21.44
CA VAL A 154 -3.84 5.00 22.17
C VAL A 154 -5.06 4.12 22.46
N GLU A 155 -6.15 4.73 22.93
CA GLU A 155 -7.39 4.01 23.19
C GLU A 155 -7.98 3.43 21.88
N PHE A 156 -7.89 4.18 20.79
CA PHE A 156 -8.29 3.70 19.47
C PHE A 156 -7.50 2.46 19.05
N PHE A 157 -6.16 2.48 19.15
CA PHE A 157 -5.33 1.33 18.79
C PHE A 157 -5.62 0.10 19.66
N ALA A 158 -5.76 0.28 20.97
CA ALA A 158 -6.07 -0.82 21.88
C ALA A 158 -7.42 -1.49 21.54
N ARG A 159 -8.45 -0.69 21.29
CA ARG A 159 -9.78 -1.18 20.90
C ARG A 159 -9.77 -1.83 19.51
N PHE A 160 -8.99 -1.30 18.58
CA PHE A 160 -8.83 -1.88 17.24
C PHE A 160 -8.14 -3.24 17.30
N ILE A 161 -7.07 -3.38 18.10
CA ILE A 161 -6.40 -4.67 18.33
C ILE A 161 -7.36 -5.66 18.98
N ALA A 162 -8.09 -5.25 20.02
CA ALA A 162 -9.08 -6.10 20.69
C ALA A 162 -10.19 -6.55 19.72
N LEU A 163 -10.63 -5.67 18.82
CA LEU A 163 -11.58 -6.01 17.76
C LEU A 163 -11.00 -7.05 16.80
N LEU A 164 -9.76 -6.88 16.34
CA LEU A 164 -9.11 -7.85 15.45
C LEU A 164 -8.98 -9.23 16.09
N ILE A 165 -8.59 -9.29 17.37
CA ILE A 165 -8.52 -10.54 18.13
C ILE A 165 -9.90 -11.18 18.21
N LYS A 166 -10.92 -10.42 18.65
CA LYS A 166 -12.30 -10.93 18.77
C LYS A 166 -12.87 -11.41 17.43
N SER A 167 -12.59 -10.71 16.33
CA SER A 167 -13.00 -11.14 14.99
C SER A 167 -12.32 -12.42 14.55
N THR A 168 -11.06 -12.62 14.95
CA THR A 168 -10.30 -13.85 14.69
C THR A 168 -10.85 -15.01 15.51
N ASP A 169 -11.23 -14.78 16.77
CA ASP A 169 -11.87 -15.79 17.61
C ASP A 169 -13.23 -16.22 17.06
N ILE A 170 -14.04 -15.25 16.60
CA ILE A 170 -15.34 -15.52 15.94
C ILE A 170 -15.12 -16.37 14.69
N TYR A 171 -14.13 -16.06 13.87
CA TYR A 171 -13.79 -16.86 12.69
C TYR A 171 -13.40 -18.28 13.08
N THR A 172 -12.47 -18.43 14.03
CA THR A 172 -11.99 -19.73 14.51
C THR A 172 -13.14 -20.58 15.07
N TYR A 173 -14.06 -19.96 15.80
CA TYR A 173 -15.26 -20.61 16.31
C TYR A 173 -16.18 -21.11 15.19
N LYS A 174 -16.45 -20.27 14.18
CA LYS A 174 -17.28 -20.64 13.03
C LYS A 174 -16.67 -21.76 12.18
N VAL A 175 -15.34 -21.76 12.03
CA VAL A 175 -14.60 -22.84 11.35
C VAL A 175 -14.72 -24.14 12.13
N ASN A 176 -14.53 -24.12 13.46
CA ASN A 176 -14.69 -25.32 14.31
C ASN A 176 -16.12 -25.90 14.27
N LYS A 177 -17.14 -25.06 14.07
CA LYS A 177 -18.53 -25.48 13.88
C LYS A 177 -18.90 -25.88 12.44
N LYS A 178 -17.97 -25.82 11.49
CA LYS A 178 -18.21 -26.03 10.04
C LYS A 178 -19.25 -25.09 9.43
N GLU A 179 -19.46 -23.91 10.04
CA GLU A 179 -20.40 -22.89 9.53
C GLU A 179 -19.80 -22.05 8.40
N ILE A 180 -18.47 -22.10 8.22
CA ILE A 180 -17.73 -21.47 7.12
C ILE A 180 -16.78 -22.52 6.56
N LEU A 181 -16.92 -22.83 5.26
CA LEU A 181 -16.00 -23.66 4.47
C LEU A 181 -14.97 -22.76 3.77
#